data_AF-A0A7Y5KDG9-F1
#
_entry.id   AF-A0A7Y5KDG9-F1
#
_cell.length_a   1.000
_cell.length_b   1.000
_cell.length_c   1.000
_cell.angle_alpha   90.00
_cell.angle_beta   90.00
_cell.angle_gamma   90.00
#
_symmetry.space_group_name_H-M   'P 1'
#
loop_
_entity.id
_entity.type
_entity.pdbx_description
1 polymer ?
#
loop_
_entity_poly.entity_id
_entity_poly.type
_entity_poly.pdbx_seq_one_letter_code
_entity_poly.pdbx_strand_id
1 'polypeptide(L)' 'MQRRRALLFILLLSAPLLLNACAAVKPYEREHLALRIMDFKQAQAEEATERHWLETLEASTGGMGGSGGGCACN' A
#
# COMPACT_ATOMS: atom_id res chain seq x y z
N MET A 1 16.33 -22.92 -35.30
CA MET A 1 14.85 -23.02 -35.11
C MET A 1 14.46 -23.74 -33.81
N GLN A 2 15.01 -24.92 -33.50
CA GLN A 2 14.61 -25.74 -32.34
C GLN A 2 14.90 -25.11 -30.96
N ARG A 3 16.05 -24.44 -30.80
CA ARG A 3 16.39 -23.70 -29.57
C ARG A 3 15.45 -22.52 -29.27
N ARG A 4 15.00 -21.78 -30.30
CA ARG A 4 14.03 -20.68 -30.14
C ARG A 4 12.65 -21.19 -29.72
N ARG A 5 12.23 -22.32 -30.28
CA ARG A 5 10.98 -22.99 -29.88
C ARG A 5 11.05 -23.50 -28.43
N ALA A 6 12.17 -24.08 -28.02
CA ALA A 6 12.38 -24.51 -26.63
C ALA A 6 12.32 -23.34 -25.64
N LEU A 7 12.96 -22.21 -25.95
CA LEU A 7 12.91 -21.00 -25.11
C LEU A 7 11.49 -20.43 -25.00
N LEU A 8 10.75 -20.39 -26.11
CA LEU A 8 9.35 -19.96 -26.09
C LEU A 8 8.47 -20.89 -25.26
N PHE A 9 8.69 -22.20 -25.33
CA PHE A 9 7.98 -23.17 -24.50
C PHE A 9 8.27 -22.97 -23.01
N ILE A 10 9.53 -22.75 -22.62
CA ILE A 10 9.91 -22.50 -21.22
C ILE A 10 9.27 -21.18 -20.71
N LEU A 11 9.24 -20.14 -21.54
CA LEU A 11 8.60 -18.87 -21.21
C LEU A 11 7.09 -19.04 -21.00
N LEU A 12 6.42 -19.79 -21.89
CA LEU A 12 4.98 -20.06 -21.78
C LEU A 12 4.64 -20.89 -20.53
N LEU A 13 5.49 -21.86 -20.19
CA LEU A 13 5.27 -22.74 -19.03
C LEU A 13 5.47 -22.03 -17.69
N SER A 14 6.32 -20.99 -17.66
CA SER A 14 6.64 -20.24 -16.43
C SER A 14 5.70 -19.07 -16.14
N ALA A 15 4.98 -18.58 -17.15
CA ALA A 15 4.01 -17.49 -17.01
C ALA A 15 2.97 -17.66 -15.86
N PRO A 16 2.32 -18.82 -15.66
CA PRO A 16 1.30 -18.95 -14.60
C PRO A 16 1.84 -18.87 -13.18
N LEU A 17 3.15 -19.06 -12.95
CA LEU A 17 3.73 -18.96 -11.60
C LEU A 17 3.66 -17.53 -11.06
N LEU A 18 3.68 -16.53 -11.95
CA LEU A 18 3.67 -15.10 -11.60
C LEU A 18 2.28 -14.60 -11.19
N LEU A 19 1.21 -15.36 -11.44
CA LEU A 19 -0.17 -14.94 -11.10
C LEU A 19 -0.59 -15.28 -9.66
N ASN A 20 0.26 -15.96 -8.87
CA ASN A 20 -0.05 -16.35 -7.49
C ASN A 20 0.15 -15.24 -6.44
N ALA A 21 0.11 -13.96 -6.84
CA ALA A 21 0.37 -12.83 -5.94
C ALA A 21 -0.82 -12.47 -5.02
N CYS A 22 -2.03 -13.01 -5.29
CA CYS A 22 -3.23 -12.67 -4.53
C CYS A 22 -3.77 -13.92 -3.81
N ALA A 23 -3.48 -14.03 -2.51
CA ALA A 23 -4.05 -15.06 -1.66
C ALA A 23 -5.23 -14.48 -0.85
N ALA A 24 -6.40 -15.10 -0.96
CA ALA A 24 -7.55 -14.78 -0.10
C ALA A 24 -7.33 -15.41 1.28
N VAL A 25 -6.72 -14.64 2.17
CA VAL A 25 -6.39 -15.04 3.55
C VAL A 25 -7.56 -14.74 4.48
N LYS A 26 -7.85 -15.64 5.44
CA LYS A 26 -8.97 -15.46 6.38
C LYS A 26 -8.69 -14.30 7.34
N PRO A 27 -9.71 -13.59 7.86
CA PRO A 27 -9.50 -12.38 8.66
C PRO A 27 -8.57 -12.57 9.87
N TYR A 28 -8.64 -13.72 10.55
CA TYR A 28 -7.81 -14.02 11.71
C TYR A 28 -6.34 -14.34 11.37
N GLU A 29 -6.06 -14.75 10.12
CA GLU A 29 -4.68 -14.92 9.61
C GLU A 29 -4.04 -13.55 9.29
N ARG A 30 -4.83 -12.46 9.28
CA ARG A 30 -4.36 -11.09 9.08
C ARG A 30 -3.89 -10.40 10.37
N GLU A 31 -4.17 -10.99 11.53
CA GLU A 31 -3.96 -10.36 12.85
C GLU A 31 -2.48 -10.05 13.15
N HIS A 32 -1.54 -10.69 12.47
CA HIS A 32 -0.10 -10.47 12.67
C HIS A 32 0.55 -9.51 11.66
N LEU A 33 -0.20 -8.97 10.69
CA LEU A 33 0.34 -8.05 9.68
C LEU A 33 0.43 -6.61 10.17
N ALA A 34 -0.51 -6.19 11.03
CA ALA A 34 -0.52 -4.86 11.63
C ALA A 34 0.00 -4.95 13.07
N LEU A 35 1.25 -4.60 13.29
CA LEU A 35 1.80 -4.47 14.63
C LEU A 35 1.16 -3.26 15.33
N ARG A 36 1.07 -3.28 16.67
CA ARG A 36 0.57 -2.13 17.46
C ARG A 36 1.32 -0.83 17.16
N ILE A 37 2.61 -0.91 16.81
CA ILE A 37 3.41 0.27 16.41
C ILE A 37 2.98 0.90 15.09
N MET A 38 2.19 0.20 14.27
CA MET A 38 1.58 0.71 13.05
C MET A 38 0.21 1.36 13.33
N ASP A 39 -0.19 1.49 14.61
CA ASP A 39 -1.37 2.23 15.01
C ASP A 39 -1.08 3.73 14.99
N PHE A 40 -1.45 4.37 13.87
CA PHE A 40 -1.37 5.82 13.70
C PHE A 40 -2.19 6.61 14.73
N LYS A 41 -3.10 5.97 15.48
CA LYS A 41 -3.84 6.66 16.55
C LYS A 41 -2.95 7.19 17.67
N GLN A 42 -1.79 6.55 17.91
CA GLN A 42 -0.89 6.93 19.00
C GLN A 42 -0.25 8.31 18.78
N ALA A 43 -0.08 8.74 17.53
CA ALA A 43 0.54 10.02 17.16
C ALA A 43 -0.48 11.11 16.80
N GLN A 44 -1.79 10.89 16.99
CA GLN A 44 -2.83 11.80 16.49
C GLN A 44 -2.71 13.25 16.98
N ALA A 45 -2.22 13.46 18.20
CA ALA A 45 -2.03 14.80 18.77
C ALA A 45 -0.84 15.54 18.12
N GLU A 46 0.26 14.82 17.88
CA GLU A 46 1.45 15.36 17.21
C GLU A 46 1.13 15.64 15.73
N GLU A 47 0.47 14.71 15.05
CA GLU A 47 0.02 14.85 13.67
C GLU A 47 -0.99 16.00 13.50
N ALA A 48 -1.90 16.23 14.45
CA ALA A 48 -2.80 17.38 14.41
C ALA A 48 -2.02 18.70 14.52
N THR A 49 -0.97 18.73 15.34
CA THR A 49 -0.13 19.92 15.54
C THR A 49 0.71 20.22 14.30
N GLU A 50 1.35 19.19 13.74
CA GLU A 50 2.14 19.30 12.51
C GLU A 50 1.27 19.71 11.33
N ARG A 51 0.07 19.14 11.19
CA ARG A 51 -0.90 19.55 10.16
C ARG A 51 -1.28 21.02 10.30
N HIS A 52 -1.59 21.47 11.52
CA HIS A 52 -1.94 22.88 11.75
C HIS A 52 -0.80 23.84 11.39
N TRP A 53 0.43 23.46 11.71
CA TRP A 53 1.63 24.21 11.35
C TRP A 53 1.80 24.34 9.83
N LEU A 54 1.72 23.21 9.11
CA LEU A 54 1.86 23.17 7.66
C LEU A 54 0.74 23.94 6.94
N GLU A 55 -0.52 23.78 7.37
CA GLU A 55 -1.67 24.54 6.84
C GLU A 55 -1.48 26.05 7.00
N THR A 56 -0.90 26.47 8.13
CA THR A 56 -0.59 27.88 8.39
C THR A 56 0.51 28.41 7.49
N LEU A 57 1.59 27.63 7.28
CA LEU A 57 2.70 28.02 6.41
C LEU A 57 2.32 28.08 4.93
N GLU A 58 1.47 27.14 4.50
CA GLU A 58 1.08 27.02 3.10
C GLU A 58 -0.17 27.83 2.75
N ALA A 59 -0.80 28.47 3.75
CA ALA A 59 -2.12 29.09 3.62
C ALA A 59 -3.13 28.15 2.94
N SER A 60 -3.03 26.86 3.23
CA SER A 60 -3.81 25.77 2.65
C SER A 60 -4.62 25.08 3.75
N THR A 61 -5.73 24.43 3.41
CA THR A 61 -6.55 23.69 4.40
C THR A 61 -7.06 22.40 3.79
N GLY A 62 -7.04 21.30 4.55
CA GLY A 62 -7.72 20.05 4.16
C GLY A 62 -6.94 19.15 3.19
N GLY A 63 -5.74 19.54 2.76
CA GLY A 63 -4.90 18.74 1.84
C GLY A 63 -4.29 17.47 2.45
N MET A 64 -4.31 17.34 3.78
CA MET A 64 -3.70 16.22 4.51
C MET A 64 -4.72 15.18 5.01
N GLY A 65 -6.01 15.34 4.66
CA GLY A 65 -7.11 14.52 5.16
C GLY A 65 -7.45 13.32 4.27
N GLY A 66 -6.55 12.33 4.18
CA GLY A 66 -6.87 11.04 3.56
C GLY A 66 -6.29 9.92 4.41
N SER A 67 -7.12 9.16 5.11
CA SER A 67 -6.71 8.03 5.99
C SER A 67 -6.14 6.81 5.22
N GLY A 68 -5.55 7.05 4.06
CA GLY A 68 -5.04 6.03 3.15
C GLY A 68 -4.55 6.65 1.85
N GLY A 69 -3.32 7.17 1.85
CA GLY A 69 -2.44 7.35 0.68
C GLY A 69 -3.06 7.79 -0.66
N GLY A 70 -4.11 8.62 -0.63
CA GLY A 70 -4.90 9.00 -1.80
C GLY A 70 -5.12 10.51 -1.86
N CYS A 71 -5.47 11.00 -3.06
CA CYS A 71 -5.79 12.40 -3.32
C CYS A 71 -6.90 12.87 -2.37
N ALA A 72 -6.62 13.89 -1.56
CA ALA A 72 -7.46 14.43 -0.49
C ALA A 72 -8.71 15.20 -0.98
N CYS A 73 -9.39 14.68 -2.00
CA CYS A 73 -10.68 15.17 -2.43
C CYS A 73 -11.77 14.44 -1.65
N ASN A 74 -12.31 15.10 -0.62
CA ASN A 74 -13.61 14.73 -0.05
C ASN A 74 -14.72 15.41 -0.85
#